data_AF-A0A520HKS3-F1
#
_entry.id   AF-A0A520HKS3-F1
#
_cell.length_a   1.000
_cell.length_b   1.000
_cell.length_c   1.000
_cell.angle_alpha   90.00
_cell.angle_beta   90.00
_cell.angle_gamma   90.00
#
_symmetry.space_group_name_H-M   'P 1'
#
loop_
_entity.id
_entity.type
_entity.pdbx_description
1 polymer ?
#
loop_
_entity_poly.entity_id
_entity_poly.type
_entity_poly.pdbx_seq_one_letter_code
_entity_poly.pdbx_strand_id
1 'polypeptide(L)'
;MDNNQLGTKPHYQLLDGLRGVAAMIVVCFHLTEPLASSHLDNLVNHGYLAVDFFFLLSGFVMGYAYDDRWDKLTISGFLRRRFERLQPLVVLGMTLGAIGFYLTDSTIWPLIHTVPVWKLMVVWLIGCTLIPIPLSMDIRGWQEMHPLNSVGWSLFFEYIANILYALGLR
;
A
#
# COMPACT_ATOMS: atom_id res chain seq x y z
N MET A 1 -17.55 10.30 -27.87
CA MET A 1 -18.52 10.49 -26.77
C MET A 1 -17.80 11.25 -25.67
N ASP A 2 -18.24 12.48 -25.39
CA ASP A 2 -17.64 13.35 -24.39
C ASP A 2 -17.83 12.78 -22.98
N ASN A 3 -16.75 12.29 -22.37
CA ASN A 3 -16.74 11.73 -21.02
C ASN A 3 -16.83 12.79 -19.90
N ASN A 4 -17.16 14.05 -20.22
CA ASN A 4 -16.89 15.21 -19.37
C ASN A 4 -18.12 15.82 -18.67
N GLN A 5 -19.25 15.12 -18.63
CA GLN A 5 -20.54 15.67 -18.13
C GLN A 5 -21.10 14.92 -16.93
N LEU A 6 -20.25 14.58 -15.95
CA LEU A 6 -20.69 14.03 -14.67
C LEU A 6 -20.17 14.92 -13.53
N GLY A 7 -20.96 15.95 -13.17
CA GLY A 7 -20.60 16.98 -12.18
C GLY A 7 -20.04 16.39 -10.88
N THR A 8 -18.95 16.94 -10.36
CA THR A 8 -18.20 16.40 -9.22
C THR A 8 -19.09 16.28 -7.98
N LYS A 9 -19.10 15.11 -7.33
CA LYS A 9 -19.78 14.94 -6.04
C LYS A 9 -19.11 15.82 -4.98
N PRO A 10 -19.86 16.35 -4.00
CA PRO A 10 -19.28 17.15 -2.94
C PRO A 10 -18.23 16.32 -2.18
N HIS A 11 -17.06 16.93 -1.99
CA HIS A 11 -15.94 16.29 -1.33
C HIS A 11 -16.07 16.43 0.19
N TYR A 12 -15.97 15.33 0.92
CA TYR A 12 -16.09 15.34 2.37
C TYR A 12 -14.75 15.72 3.03
N GLN A 13 -14.58 17.00 3.34
CA GLN A 13 -13.39 17.51 4.05
C GLN A 13 -13.13 16.80 5.39
N LEU A 14 -14.19 16.35 6.08
CA LEU A 14 -14.06 15.59 7.32
C LEU A 14 -13.33 14.25 7.10
N LEU A 15 -13.58 13.57 5.98
CA LEU A 15 -12.92 12.30 5.66
C LEU A 15 -11.43 12.50 5.37
N ASP A 16 -11.06 13.62 4.75
CA ASP A 16 -9.66 13.99 4.59
C ASP A 16 -8.99 14.30 5.93
N GLY A 17 -9.68 15.02 6.82
CA GLY A 17 -9.19 15.26 8.19
C GLY A 17 -8.95 13.95 8.93
N LEU A 18 -9.88 13.00 8.82
CA LEU A 18 -9.77 11.69 9.46
C LEU A 18 -8.65 10.84 8.84
N ARG A 19 -8.43 10.90 7.52
CA ARG A 19 -7.25 10.32 6.85
C ARG A 19 -5.95 10.91 7.40
N GLY A 20 -5.90 12.23 7.62
CA GLY A 20 -4.75 12.91 8.18
C GLY A 20 -4.40 12.43 9.59
N VAL A 21 -5.41 12.30 10.46
CA VAL A 21 -5.24 11.75 11.82
C VAL A 21 -4.76 10.31 11.76
N ALA A 22 -5.37 9.46 10.93
CA ALA A 22 -4.94 8.07 10.74
C ALA A 22 -3.50 7.98 10.23
N ALA A 23 -3.09 8.82 9.27
CA ALA A 23 -1.71 8.88 8.78
C ALA A 23 -0.73 9.26 9.89
N MET A 24 -1.08 10.23 10.75
CA MET A 24 -0.24 10.61 11.88
C MET A 24 -0.06 9.47 12.88
N ILE A 25 -1.12 8.69 13.14
CA ILE A 25 -1.06 7.49 14.00
C ILE A 25 -0.08 6.47 13.42
N VAL A 26 -0.11 6.22 12.10
CA VAL A 26 0.83 5.29 11.42
C VAL A 26 2.27 5.79 11.51
N VAL A 27 2.50 7.10 11.34
CA VAL A 27 3.84 7.68 11.49
C VAL A 27 4.34 7.53 12.93
N CYS A 28 3.53 7.90 13.92
CA CYS A 28 3.89 7.73 15.33
C CYS A 28 4.18 6.26 15.67
N PHE A 29 3.36 5.33 15.18
CA PHE A 29 3.56 3.89 15.35
C PHE A 29 4.96 3.45 14.92
N HIS A 30 5.35 3.76 13.68
CA HIS A 30 6.65 3.35 13.14
C HIS A 30 7.84 4.10 13.75
N LEU A 31 7.63 5.30 14.29
CA LEU A 31 8.67 6.02 15.03
C LEU A 31 8.89 5.40 16.42
N THR A 32 7.83 4.96 17.10
CA THR A 32 7.93 4.43 18.48
C THR A 32 8.19 2.93 18.55
N GLU A 33 7.83 2.17 17.53
CA GLU A 33 8.01 0.71 17.47
C GLU A 33 9.48 0.28 17.69
N PRO A 34 10.50 0.84 17.00
CA PRO A 34 11.89 0.42 17.20
C PRO A 34 12.48 0.85 18.55
N LEU A 35 11.86 1.81 19.24
CA LEU A 35 12.28 2.32 20.55
C LEU A 35 11.74 1.49 21.71
N ALA A 36 10.72 0.67 21.48
CA ALA A 36 10.06 -0.12 22.51
C ALA A 36 10.79 -1.43 22.78
N SER A 37 11.00 -1.77 24.06
CA SER A 37 11.54 -3.08 24.48
C SER A 37 10.49 -4.19 24.46
N SER A 38 9.21 -3.82 24.53
CA SER A 38 8.10 -4.75 24.57
C SER A 38 6.84 -4.10 23.97
N HIS A 39 5.86 -4.94 23.62
CA HIS A 39 4.55 -4.46 23.19
C HIS A 39 3.86 -3.61 24.27
N LEU A 40 4.11 -3.88 25.56
CA LEU A 40 3.47 -3.15 26.66
C LEU A 40 4.01 -1.72 26.81
N ASP A 41 5.23 -1.46 26.36
CA ASP A 41 5.91 -0.18 26.50
C ASP A 41 5.85 0.67 25.22
N ASN A 42 5.26 0.14 24.13
CA ASN A 42 5.09 0.88 22.90
C ASN A 42 3.93 1.88 23.04
N LEU A 43 4.26 3.18 22.96
CA LEU A 43 3.33 4.30 23.11
C LEU A 43 2.09 4.19 22.22
N VAL A 44 2.26 3.64 21.00
CA VAL A 44 1.18 3.50 20.02
C VAL A 44 1.06 2.02 19.61
N ASN A 45 0.97 1.08 20.54
CA ASN A 45 0.99 -0.36 20.21
C ASN A 45 0.00 -0.80 19.09
N HIS A 46 -1.20 -0.22 19.05
CA HIS A 46 -2.25 -0.58 18.10
C HIS A 46 -2.32 0.32 16.87
N GLY A 47 -1.24 1.06 16.57
CA GLY A 47 -1.23 2.01 15.45
C GLY A 47 -1.43 1.37 14.07
N TYR A 48 -1.15 0.08 13.93
CA TYR A 48 -1.45 -0.68 12.70
C TYR A 48 -2.95 -0.70 12.33
N LEU A 49 -3.86 -0.57 13.30
CA LEU A 49 -5.31 -0.51 13.05
C LEU A 49 -5.73 0.74 12.24
N ALA A 50 -4.90 1.79 12.22
CA ALA A 50 -5.13 2.94 11.36
C ALA A 50 -5.08 2.56 9.86
N VAL A 51 -4.37 1.49 9.49
CA VAL A 51 -4.36 0.94 8.13
C VAL A 51 -5.70 0.30 7.78
N ASP A 52 -6.32 -0.43 8.70
CA ASP A 52 -7.67 -0.99 8.51
C ASP A 52 -8.71 0.12 8.29
N PHE A 53 -8.56 1.22 9.01
CA PHE A 53 -9.39 2.40 8.80
C PHE A 53 -9.25 2.98 7.38
N PHE A 54 -8.04 3.02 6.81
CA PHE A 54 -7.84 3.42 5.41
C PHE A 54 -8.54 2.51 4.41
N PHE A 55 -8.57 1.19 4.67
CA PHE A 55 -9.30 0.25 3.83
C PHE A 55 -10.81 0.46 3.86
N LEU A 56 -11.39 0.60 5.05
CA LEU A 56 -12.82 0.89 5.21
C LEU A 56 -13.21 2.17 4.48
N LEU A 57 -12.38 3.22 4.62
CA LEU A 57 -12.62 4.49 3.96
C LEU A 57 -12.41 4.41 2.44
N SER A 58 -11.48 3.58 1.97
CA SER A 58 -11.28 3.30 0.53
C SER A 58 -12.55 2.71 -0.08
N GLY A 59 -13.13 1.68 0.55
CA GLY A 59 -14.38 1.07 0.13
C GLY A 59 -15.55 2.05 0.13
N PHE A 60 -15.73 2.81 1.21
CA PHE A 60 -16.76 3.85 1.29
C PHE A 60 -16.64 4.89 0.17
N VAL A 61 -15.44 5.44 -0.06
CA VAL A 61 -15.21 6.44 -1.10
C VAL A 61 -15.41 5.86 -2.50
N MET A 62 -15.06 4.58 -2.72
CA MET A 62 -15.33 3.92 -3.99
C MET A 62 -16.82 3.80 -4.28
N GLY A 63 -17.60 3.21 -3.38
CA GLY A 63 -19.06 3.10 -3.56
C GLY A 63 -19.70 4.48 -3.75
N TYR A 64 -19.38 5.43 -2.87
CA TYR A 64 -19.89 6.79 -2.97
C TYR A 64 -19.53 7.47 -4.30
N ALA A 65 -18.32 7.28 -4.84
CA ALA A 65 -17.91 7.96 -6.07
C ALA A 65 -18.44 7.29 -7.35
N TYR A 66 -18.58 5.96 -7.36
CA TYR A 66 -18.75 5.18 -8.59
C TYR A 66 -20.09 4.46 -8.74
N ASP A 67 -20.85 4.18 -7.68
CA ASP A 67 -22.10 3.42 -7.77
C ASP A 67 -23.11 4.08 -8.71
N ASP A 68 -23.38 5.38 -8.53
CA ASP A 68 -24.35 6.15 -9.36
C ASP A 68 -23.91 6.32 -10.82
N ARG A 69 -22.65 5.99 -11.15
CA ARG A 69 -22.05 6.24 -12.47
C ARG A 69 -21.67 4.96 -13.20
N TRP A 70 -21.94 3.81 -12.60
CA TRP A 70 -21.47 2.54 -13.12
C TRP A 70 -21.99 2.23 -14.52
N ASP A 71 -23.25 2.61 -14.81
CA ASP A 71 -23.85 2.42 -16.14
C ASP A 71 -23.15 3.20 -17.26
N LYS A 72 -22.36 4.22 -16.88
CA LYS A 72 -21.62 5.09 -17.80
C LYS A 72 -20.12 4.79 -17.80
N LEU A 73 -19.66 3.85 -16.97
CA LEU A 73 -18.25 3.57 -16.76
C LEU A 73 -17.90 2.15 -17.18
N THR A 74 -16.93 2.00 -18.07
CA THR A 74 -16.40 0.67 -18.41
C THR A 74 -15.47 0.17 -17.29
N ILE A 75 -15.48 -1.14 -17.05
CA ILE A 75 -14.58 -1.81 -16.10
C ILE A 75 -13.11 -1.43 -16.36
N SER A 76 -12.68 -1.43 -17.62
CA SER A 76 -11.33 -1.02 -18.02
C SER A 76 -11.07 0.46 -17.70
N GLY A 77 -12.04 1.36 -17.90
CA GLY A 77 -11.92 2.77 -17.56
C GLY A 77 -11.83 3.03 -16.05
N PHE A 78 -12.50 2.22 -15.22
CA PHE A 78 -12.36 2.26 -13.77
C PHE A 78 -10.96 1.79 -13.34
N LEU A 79 -10.56 0.57 -13.76
CA LEU A 79 -9.29 -0.02 -13.39
C LEU A 79 -8.09 0.82 -13.85
N ARG A 80 -8.18 1.44 -15.03
CA ARG A 80 -7.13 2.33 -15.54
C ARG A 80 -6.90 3.54 -14.64
N ARG A 81 -7.97 4.23 -14.22
CA ARG A 81 -7.86 5.39 -13.30
C ARG A 81 -7.26 4.99 -11.95
N ARG A 82 -7.63 3.81 -11.45
CA ARG A 82 -7.10 3.24 -10.22
C ARG A 82 -5.61 2.90 -10.36
N PHE A 83 -5.22 2.30 -11.47
CA PHE A 83 -3.84 1.95 -11.77
C PHE A 83 -2.95 3.19 -11.88
N GLU A 84 -3.34 4.20 -12.68
CA GLU A 84 -2.59 5.45 -12.85
C GLU A 84 -2.39 6.21 -11.52
N ARG A 85 -3.33 6.05 -10.57
CA ARG A 85 -3.23 6.66 -9.23
C ARG A 85 -2.30 5.90 -8.28
N LEU A 86 -2.37 4.56 -8.26
CA LEU A 86 -1.64 3.74 -7.28
C LEU A 86 -0.22 3.38 -7.73
N GLN A 87 -0.05 3.07 -9.02
CA GLN A 87 1.22 2.56 -9.56
C GLN A 87 2.42 3.50 -9.34
N PRO A 88 2.30 4.84 -9.47
CA PRO A 88 3.43 5.74 -9.21
C PRO A 88 3.95 5.63 -7.78
N LEU A 89 3.05 5.49 -6.80
CA LEU A 89 3.41 5.34 -5.39
C LEU A 89 4.04 3.97 -5.10
N VAL A 90 3.56 2.91 -5.76
CA VAL A 90 4.17 1.56 -5.67
C VAL A 90 5.62 1.61 -6.15
N VAL A 91 5.84 2.14 -7.36
CA VAL A 91 7.19 2.23 -7.94
C VAL A 91 8.11 3.09 -7.08
N LEU A 92 7.62 4.22 -6.57
CA LEU A 92 8.38 5.09 -5.68
C LEU A 92 8.80 4.35 -4.40
N GLY A 93 7.85 3.69 -3.71
CA GLY A 93 8.13 2.96 -2.48
C GLY A 93 9.13 1.82 -2.68
N MET A 94 8.96 1.03 -3.75
CA MET A 94 9.88 -0.06 -4.09
C MET A 94 11.28 0.46 -4.43
N THR A 95 11.37 1.58 -5.13
CA THR A 95 12.65 2.21 -5.49
C THR A 95 13.37 2.76 -4.27
N LEU A 96 12.67 3.48 -3.38
CA LEU A 96 13.24 3.95 -2.12
C LEU A 96 13.71 2.77 -1.24
N GLY A 97 12.92 1.70 -1.19
CA GLY A 97 13.30 0.46 -0.51
C GLY A 97 14.56 -0.19 -1.09
N ALA A 98 14.68 -0.24 -2.41
CA ALA A 98 15.86 -0.77 -3.08
C ALA A 98 17.11 0.09 -2.84
N ILE A 99 16.98 1.42 -2.91
CA ILE A 99 18.07 2.37 -2.64
C ILE A 99 18.56 2.22 -1.19
N GLY A 100 17.63 2.09 -0.24
CA GLY A 100 17.94 1.96 1.18
C GLY A 100 18.33 0.54 1.63
N PHE A 101 18.21 -0.47 0.76
CA PHE A 101 18.29 -1.88 1.16
C PHE A 101 19.58 -2.21 1.92
N TYR A 102 20.74 -1.92 1.33
CA TYR A 102 22.04 -2.20 1.96
C TYR A 102 22.35 -1.30 3.17
N LEU A 103 21.65 -0.17 3.33
CA LEU A 103 21.80 0.70 4.51
C LEU A 103 21.12 0.10 5.75
N THR A 104 20.25 -0.89 5.57
CA THR A 104 19.54 -1.58 6.65
C THR A 104 20.28 -2.82 7.18
N ASP A 105 21.49 -3.09 6.67
CA ASP A 105 22.33 -4.20 7.15
C ASP A 105 22.63 -4.03 8.65
N SER A 106 22.28 -5.06 9.42
CA SER A 106 22.39 -5.05 10.88
C SER A 106 22.30 -6.47 11.42
N THR A 107 22.57 -6.66 12.71
CA THR A 107 22.43 -7.96 13.40
C THR A 107 21.01 -8.51 13.37
N ILE A 108 20.00 -7.65 13.20
CA ILE A 108 18.59 -8.02 13.08
C ILE A 108 18.28 -8.55 11.67
N TRP A 109 19.04 -8.12 10.66
CA TRP A 109 18.85 -8.45 9.25
C TRP A 109 20.08 -9.14 8.65
N PRO A 110 20.45 -10.35 9.14
CA PRO A 110 21.73 -10.97 8.82
C PRO A 110 21.86 -11.41 7.35
N LEU A 111 20.78 -11.43 6.57
CA LEU A 111 20.82 -11.87 5.18
C LEU A 111 21.33 -10.77 4.23
N ILE A 112 21.19 -9.49 4.60
CA ILE A 112 21.34 -8.34 3.68
C ILE A 112 22.73 -8.30 3.03
N HIS A 113 23.81 -8.43 3.80
CA HIS A 113 25.19 -8.43 3.27
C HIS A 113 25.50 -9.61 2.33
N THR A 114 24.71 -10.68 2.33
CA THR A 114 24.89 -11.84 1.45
C THR A 114 24.14 -11.71 0.13
N VAL A 115 23.23 -10.74 0.01
CA VAL A 115 22.35 -10.59 -1.15
C VAL A 115 23.10 -9.94 -2.31
N PRO A 116 23.29 -10.64 -3.44
CA PRO A 116 23.93 -10.05 -4.61
C PRO A 116 23.00 -9.03 -5.27
N VAL A 117 23.59 -7.98 -5.85
CA VAL A 117 22.85 -6.84 -6.45
C VAL A 117 21.84 -7.29 -7.50
N TRP A 118 22.16 -8.30 -8.31
CA TRP A 118 21.22 -8.79 -9.33
C TRP A 118 19.94 -9.36 -8.72
N LYS A 119 20.01 -10.01 -7.55
CA LYS A 119 18.84 -10.56 -6.85
C LYS A 119 17.97 -9.42 -6.32
N LEU A 120 18.60 -8.37 -5.78
CA LEU A 120 17.91 -7.12 -5.42
C LEU A 120 17.18 -6.51 -6.62
N MET A 121 17.84 -6.42 -7.79
CA MET A 121 17.22 -5.88 -9.01
C MET A 121 16.01 -6.70 -9.47
N VAL A 122 16.08 -8.02 -9.38
CA VAL A 122 14.95 -8.91 -9.71
C VAL A 122 13.79 -8.69 -8.73
N VAL A 123 14.06 -8.67 -7.42
CA VAL A 123 13.03 -8.43 -6.40
C VAL A 123 12.43 -7.03 -6.55
N TRP A 124 13.23 -6.02 -6.87
CA TRP A 124 12.75 -4.67 -7.16
C TRP A 124 11.81 -4.64 -8.36
N LEU A 125 12.18 -5.29 -9.47
CA LEU A 125 11.35 -5.34 -10.68
C LEU A 125 10.00 -6.02 -10.41
N ILE A 126 9.99 -7.13 -9.68
CA ILE A 126 8.77 -7.84 -9.28
C ILE A 126 7.96 -7.00 -8.27
N GLY A 127 8.65 -6.34 -7.34
CA GLY A 127 8.04 -5.41 -6.39
C GLY A 127 7.31 -4.27 -7.10
N CYS A 128 7.89 -3.72 -8.17
CA CYS A 128 7.25 -2.68 -8.97
C CYS A 128 5.92 -3.13 -9.61
N THR A 129 5.71 -4.43 -9.83
CA THR A 129 4.42 -4.95 -10.31
C THR A 129 3.45 -5.30 -9.19
N LEU A 130 3.86 -5.13 -7.93
CA LEU A 130 3.12 -5.51 -6.72
C LEU A 130 2.74 -6.99 -6.67
N ILE A 131 3.46 -7.83 -7.41
CA ILE A 131 3.28 -9.29 -7.38
C ILE A 131 4.01 -9.79 -6.13
N PRO A 132 3.35 -10.58 -5.27
CA PRO A 132 4.00 -11.12 -4.09
C PRO A 132 5.04 -12.16 -4.49
N ILE A 133 6.20 -12.11 -3.85
CA ILE A 133 7.24 -13.12 -4.06
C ILE A 133 7.04 -14.30 -3.11
N PRO A 134 7.44 -15.53 -3.49
CA PRO A 134 7.44 -16.67 -2.59
C PRO A 134 8.49 -16.50 -1.48
N LEU A 135 8.30 -17.20 -0.36
CA LEU A 135 9.23 -17.18 0.78
C LEU A 135 10.68 -17.55 0.41
N SER A 136 10.87 -18.38 -0.62
CA SER A 136 12.21 -18.75 -1.12
C SER A 136 12.97 -17.59 -1.77
N MET A 137 12.26 -16.55 -2.21
CA MET A 137 12.82 -15.36 -2.84
C MET A 137 12.98 -14.19 -1.88
N ASP A 138 12.60 -14.35 -0.62
CA ASP A 138 12.83 -13.34 0.40
C ASP A 138 14.33 -13.04 0.53
N ILE A 139 14.66 -11.75 0.43
CA ILE A 139 16.03 -11.21 0.51
C ILE A 139 16.30 -10.57 1.87
N ARG A 140 15.27 -10.31 2.68
CA ARG A 140 15.39 -9.70 4.00
C ARG A 140 15.35 -10.76 5.12
N GLY A 141 14.69 -11.90 4.86
CA GLY A 141 14.60 -13.02 5.80
C GLY A 141 13.48 -12.88 6.84
N TRP A 142 12.55 -11.95 6.60
CA TRP A 142 11.40 -11.65 7.47
C TRP A 142 10.10 -12.33 7.03
N GLN A 143 10.15 -13.19 6.02
CA GLN A 143 8.99 -13.90 5.47
C GLN A 143 7.91 -12.95 4.89
N GLU A 144 8.34 -11.82 4.33
CA GLU A 144 7.45 -10.82 3.75
C GLU A 144 7.15 -11.07 2.28
N MET A 145 5.92 -10.76 1.87
CA MET A 145 5.48 -10.81 0.47
C MET A 145 6.17 -9.74 -0.41
N HIS A 146 6.64 -8.65 0.21
CA HIS A 146 7.28 -7.50 -0.44
C HIS A 146 8.50 -7.00 0.36
N PRO A 147 9.67 -7.66 0.29
CA PRO A 147 10.81 -7.39 1.19
C PRO A 147 11.45 -6.00 1.08
N LEU A 148 11.18 -5.27 0.00
CA LEU A 148 11.65 -3.90 -0.19
C LEU A 148 10.68 -2.86 0.36
N ASN A 149 9.42 -3.23 0.59
CA ASN A 149 8.39 -2.37 1.10
C ASN A 149 7.32 -3.23 1.78
N SER A 150 7.52 -3.54 3.07
CA SER A 150 6.65 -4.43 3.85
C SER A 150 5.19 -3.97 3.85
N VAL A 151 4.95 -2.65 3.91
CA VAL A 151 3.61 -2.04 3.85
C VAL A 151 2.95 -2.16 2.46
N GLY A 152 3.69 -2.60 1.44
CA GLY A 152 3.18 -2.89 0.09
C GLY A 152 2.06 -3.93 0.07
N TRP A 153 1.96 -4.79 1.09
CA TRP A 153 0.85 -5.73 1.26
C TRP A 153 -0.51 -5.01 1.20
N SER A 154 -0.60 -3.81 1.78
CA SER A 154 -1.85 -3.07 1.84
C SER A 154 -2.33 -2.64 0.45
N LEU A 155 -1.40 -2.19 -0.40
CA LEU A 155 -1.69 -1.80 -1.78
C LEU A 155 -2.06 -3.03 -2.64
N PHE A 156 -1.48 -4.19 -2.36
CA PHE A 156 -1.82 -5.44 -3.05
C PHE A 156 -3.29 -5.81 -2.81
N PHE A 157 -3.72 -5.79 -1.54
CA PHE A 157 -5.12 -6.04 -1.20
C PHE A 157 -6.06 -4.95 -1.72
N GLU A 158 -5.61 -3.69 -1.77
CA GLU A 158 -6.36 -2.61 -2.41
C GLU A 158 -6.57 -2.91 -3.91
N TYR A 159 -5.58 -3.42 -4.65
CA TYR A 159 -5.79 -3.83 -6.05
C TYR A 159 -6.79 -4.98 -6.17
N ILE A 160 -6.69 -6.00 -5.31
CA ILE A 160 -7.66 -7.10 -5.28
C ILE A 160 -9.07 -6.54 -5.05
N ALA A 161 -9.25 -5.68 -4.04
CA ALA A 161 -10.55 -5.06 -3.73
C ALA A 161 -11.08 -4.25 -4.92
N ASN A 162 -10.24 -3.49 -5.62
CA ASN A 162 -10.62 -2.75 -6.82
C ASN A 162 -11.09 -3.69 -7.95
N ILE A 163 -10.41 -4.81 -8.16
CA ILE A 163 -10.80 -5.82 -9.17
C ILE A 163 -12.13 -6.47 -8.79
N LEU A 164 -12.27 -6.91 -7.53
CA LEU A 164 -13.49 -7.55 -7.03
C LEU A 164 -14.71 -6.62 -7.13
N TYR A 165 -14.55 -5.35 -6.74
CA TYR A 165 -15.59 -4.33 -6.90
C TYR A 165 -15.98 -4.18 -8.37
N ALA A 166 -15.00 -4.13 -9.28
CA ALA A 166 -15.25 -4.00 -10.72
C ALA A 166 -15.91 -5.23 -11.36
N LEU A 167 -15.70 -6.42 -10.79
CA LEU A 167 -16.31 -7.67 -11.24
C LEU A 167 -17.73 -7.89 -10.68
N GLY A 168 -18.17 -7.06 -9.73
CA GLY A 168 -19.57 -7.05 -9.27
C GLY A 168 -19.78 -7.27 -7.78
N LEU A 169 -18.74 -7.34 -6.94
CA LEU A 169 -18.86 -7.37 -5.48
C LEU A 169 -19.05 -5.96 -4.88
N ARG A 170 -19.98 -5.23 -5.47
CA ARG A 170 -20.37 -3.86 -5.10
C ARG A 170 -21.56 -3.88 -4.15
#